data_AF-A0A7R9XJV4-F1
#
_entry.id   AF-A0A7R9XJV4-F1
#
_cell.length_a   1.000
_cell.length_b   1.000
_cell.length_c   1.000
_cell.angle_alpha   90.00
_cell.angle_beta   90.00
_cell.angle_gamma   90.00
#
_symmetry.space_group_name_H-M   'P 1'
#
loop_
_entity.id
_entity.type
_entity.pdbx_description
1 polymer ?
#
loop_
_entity_poly.entity_id
_entity_poly.type
_entity_poly.pdbx_seq_one_letter_code
_entity_poly.pdbx_strand_id
1 'polypeptide(L)'
;SDTLFREYINKFLTSKQESSGWSIQFVSNEDQKACVDENEIVKGLNWDNMERNLSLRTISKLTVNGFWGILRMNQDKVQRFFITDVKEPNKMTEDPSITIREF
;
A
#
# COMPACT_ATOMS: atom_id res chain seq x y z
N SER A 1 -4.44 -15.91 -14.21
CA SER A 1 -4.19 -16.45 -12.86
C SER A 1 -4.65 -15.37 -11.90
N ASP A 2 -5.90 -15.43 -11.49
CA ASP A 2 -6.60 -14.30 -10.86
C ASP A 2 -6.53 -14.37 -9.32
N THR A 3 -5.74 -15.30 -8.79
CA THR A 3 -5.68 -15.63 -7.36
C THR A 3 -4.33 -15.35 -6.71
N LEU A 4 -3.27 -15.06 -7.48
CA LEU A 4 -1.89 -14.98 -6.99
C LEU A 4 -1.71 -14.00 -5.81
N PHE A 5 -2.37 -12.84 -5.87
CA PHE A 5 -2.29 -11.81 -4.82
C PHE A 5 -3.56 -11.71 -3.96
N ARG A 6 -4.54 -12.61 -4.16
CA ARG A 6 -5.84 -12.51 -3.51
C ARG A 6 -5.72 -12.57 -1.99
N GLU A 7 -4.97 -13.53 -1.46
CA GLU A 7 -4.77 -13.67 0.00
C GLU A 7 -4.00 -12.48 0.59
N TYR A 8 -2.98 -12.01 -0.12
CA TYR A 8 -2.19 -10.85 0.28
C TYR A 8 -3.07 -9.59 0.37
N ILE A 9 -3.82 -9.28 -0.68
CA ILE A 9 -4.72 -8.12 -0.71
C ILE A 9 -5.82 -8.27 0.34
N ASN A 10 -6.41 -9.46 0.49
CA ASN A 10 -7.43 -9.74 1.49
C ASN A 10 -6.91 -9.51 2.91
N LYS A 11 -5.66 -9.88 3.22
CA LYS A 11 -5.06 -9.65 4.54
C LYS A 11 -5.02 -8.16 4.90
N PHE A 12 -4.52 -7.31 3.99
CA PHE A 12 -4.45 -5.87 4.26
C PHE A 12 -5.83 -5.20 4.20
N LEU A 13 -6.75 -5.72 3.40
CA LEU A 13 -8.14 -5.25 3.38
C LEU A 13 -8.85 -5.55 4.71
N THR A 14 -8.68 -6.75 5.25
CA THR A 14 -9.16 -7.16 6.58
C THR A 14 -8.61 -6.23 7.65
N SER A 15 -7.28 -6.12 7.71
CA SER A 15 -6.60 -5.28 8.70
C SER A 15 -7.01 -3.80 8.61
N LYS A 16 -7.25 -3.28 7.41
CA LYS A 16 -7.75 -1.91 7.20
C LYS A 16 -9.17 -1.71 7.76
N GLN A 17 -10.04 -2.73 7.61
CA GLN A 17 -11.39 -2.67 8.13
C GLN A 17 -11.41 -2.82 9.66
N GLU A 18 -10.70 -3.80 10.21
CA GLU A 18 -10.52 -4.01 11.66
C GLU A 18 -10.03 -2.73 12.35
N SER A 19 -8.94 -2.14 11.82
CA SER A 19 -8.35 -0.91 12.36
C SER A 19 -9.19 0.36 12.19
N SER A 20 -10.30 0.31 11.43
CA SER A 20 -11.22 1.44 11.32
C SER A 20 -12.18 1.52 12.52
N GLY A 21 -12.38 0.40 13.23
CA GLY A 21 -13.39 0.26 14.28
C GLY A 21 -14.82 0.39 13.75
N TRP A 22 -15.78 0.40 14.67
CA TRP A 22 -17.19 0.57 14.33
C TRP A 22 -17.54 2.01 13.96
N SER A 23 -18.28 2.18 12.86
CA SER A 23 -18.89 3.47 12.52
C SER A 23 -20.06 3.75 13.47
N ILE A 24 -20.39 5.03 13.68
CA ILE A 24 -21.56 5.48 14.45
C ILE A 24 -22.88 4.90 13.90
N GLN A 25 -22.90 4.48 12.64
CA GLN A 25 -24.06 3.84 12.02
C GLN A 25 -24.34 2.41 12.51
N PHE A 26 -23.35 1.73 13.13
CA PHE A 26 -23.49 0.36 13.60
C PHE A 26 -23.55 0.33 15.12
N VAL A 27 -24.70 0.74 15.67
CA VAL A 27 -24.92 0.87 17.12
C VAL A 27 -25.34 -0.46 17.75
N SER A 28 -26.10 -1.28 17.02
CA SER A 28 -26.57 -2.59 17.49
C SER A 28 -25.59 -3.71 17.10
N ASN A 29 -25.46 -4.71 17.97
CA ASN A 29 -24.70 -5.93 17.68
C ASN A 29 -25.24 -6.68 16.44
N GLU A 30 -26.53 -6.53 16.13
CA GLU A 30 -27.14 -7.13 14.93
C GLU A 30 -26.67 -6.45 13.64
N ASP A 31 -26.58 -5.12 13.63
CA ASP A 31 -26.09 -4.35 12.47
C ASP A 31 -24.61 -4.62 12.19
N GLN A 32 -23.83 -4.78 13.27
CA GLN A 32 -22.41 -5.12 13.20
C GLN A 32 -22.19 -6.51 12.62
N LYS A 33 -23.02 -7.48 13.01
CA LYS A 33 -22.97 -8.85 12.51
C LYS A 33 -23.40 -8.92 11.04
N ALA A 34 -24.48 -8.24 10.68
CA ALA A 34 -24.93 -8.13 9.29
C ALA A 34 -23.84 -7.53 8.39
N CYS A 35 -23.16 -6.48 8.86
CA CYS A 35 -22.04 -5.87 8.14
C CYS A 35 -20.89 -6.87 7.90
N VAL A 36 -20.52 -7.68 8.89
CA VAL A 36 -19.47 -8.70 8.73
C VAL A 36 -19.91 -9.80 7.76
N ASP A 37 -21.17 -10.26 7.86
CA ASP A 37 -21.73 -11.31 7.00
C ASP A 37 -21.87 -10.86 5.53
N GLU A 38 -22.23 -9.59 5.29
CA GLU A 38 -22.31 -9.00 3.94
C GLU A 38 -20.93 -8.80 3.29
N ASN A 39 -19.86 -8.66 4.09
CA ASN A 39 -18.49 -8.50 3.59
C ASN A 39 -17.86 -9.86 3.22
N GLU A 40 -18.49 -10.61 2.31
CA GLU A 40 -18.01 -11.90 1.79
C GLU A 40 -16.60 -11.84 1.16
N ILE A 41 -16.18 -10.64 0.73
CA ILE A 41 -14.86 -10.38 0.14
C ILE A 41 -13.75 -10.58 1.18
N VAL A 42 -14.08 -10.44 2.47
CA VAL A 42 -13.16 -10.49 3.60
C VAL A 42 -13.62 -11.60 4.55
N LYS A 43 -13.49 -12.87 4.13
CA LYS A 43 -13.83 -14.08 4.92
C LYS A 43 -13.03 -14.28 6.23
N GLY A 44 -12.44 -13.23 6.78
CA GLY A 44 -11.61 -13.27 7.98
C GLY A 44 -11.75 -12.05 8.89
N LEU A 45 -12.76 -11.19 8.69
CA LEU A 45 -13.09 -10.16 9.67
C LEU A 45 -13.52 -10.81 10.97
N ASN A 46 -12.83 -10.47 12.05
CA ASN A 46 -13.29 -10.84 13.38
C ASN A 46 -13.93 -9.63 14.06
N TRP A 47 -15.14 -9.83 14.59
CA TRP A 47 -15.89 -8.82 15.33
C TRP A 47 -15.11 -8.29 16.54
N ASP A 48 -14.37 -9.17 17.22
CA ASP A 48 -13.57 -8.82 18.40
C ASP A 48 -12.34 -7.95 18.09
N ASN A 49 -11.90 -7.93 16.83
CA ASN A 49 -10.71 -7.19 16.40
C ASN A 49 -11.02 -5.77 15.87
N MET A 50 -12.30 -5.37 15.86
CA MET A 50 -12.75 -4.08 15.34
C MET A 50 -12.42 -2.94 16.31
N GLU A 51 -11.13 -2.62 16.43
CA GLU A 51 -10.60 -1.56 17.27
C GLU A 51 -10.03 -0.41 16.43
N ARG A 52 -10.34 0.83 16.79
CA ARG A 52 -9.85 2.01 16.08
C ARG A 52 -8.32 2.15 16.26
N ASN A 53 -7.57 1.87 15.20
CA ASN A 53 -6.12 2.04 15.13
C ASN A 53 -5.72 2.82 13.86
N LEU A 54 -5.50 4.12 14.02
CA LEU A 54 -5.24 5.02 12.88
C LEU A 54 -3.94 4.68 12.14
N SER A 55 -2.90 4.29 12.86
CA SER A 55 -1.58 3.96 12.32
C SER A 55 -1.64 2.71 11.45
N LEU A 56 -2.21 1.63 12.00
CA LEU A 56 -2.37 0.37 11.28
C LEU A 56 -3.27 0.55 10.06
N ARG A 57 -4.38 1.29 10.20
CA ARG A 57 -5.27 1.62 9.08
C ARG A 57 -4.54 2.32 7.96
N THR A 58 -3.67 3.26 8.29
CA THR A 58 -2.92 4.05 7.31
C THR A 58 -1.96 3.16 6.53
N ILE A 59 -1.23 2.28 7.23
CA ILE A 59 -0.32 1.31 6.60
C ILE A 59 -1.11 0.35 5.71
N SER A 60 -2.17 -0.28 6.23
CA SER A 60 -2.97 -1.24 5.48
C SER A 60 -3.66 -0.60 4.26
N LYS A 61 -4.15 0.64 4.39
CA LYS A 61 -4.70 1.41 3.26
C LYS A 61 -3.62 1.75 2.23
N LEU A 62 -2.44 2.17 2.66
CA LEU A 62 -1.33 2.48 1.76
C LEU A 62 -0.90 1.25 0.98
N THR A 63 -0.79 0.09 1.64
CA THR A 63 -0.45 -1.17 0.98
C THR A 63 -1.49 -1.53 -0.07
N VAL A 64 -2.79 -1.54 0.24
CA VAL A 64 -3.84 -1.88 -0.73
C VAL A 64 -3.88 -0.90 -1.91
N ASN A 65 -3.79 0.42 -1.64
CA ASN A 65 -3.89 1.43 -2.70
C ASN A 65 -2.60 1.52 -3.54
N GLY A 66 -1.43 1.33 -2.93
CA GLY A 66 -0.12 1.52 -3.54
C GLY A 66 0.46 0.27 -4.19
N PHE A 67 -0.05 -0.93 -3.85
CA PHE A 67 0.49 -2.20 -4.33
C PHE A 67 0.65 -2.25 -5.85
N TRP A 68 -0.41 -1.94 -6.59
CA TRP A 68 -0.38 -1.94 -8.06
C TRP A 68 0.51 -0.83 -8.64
N GLY A 69 0.66 0.28 -7.92
CA GLY A 69 1.55 1.38 -8.30
C GLY A 69 3.02 0.98 -8.23
N ILE A 70 3.40 0.19 -7.23
CA ILE A 70 4.76 -0.36 -7.09
C ILE A 70 5.05 -1.35 -8.21
N LEU A 71 4.11 -2.26 -8.49
CA LEU A 71 4.28 -3.26 -9.55
C LEU A 71 4.38 -2.66 -10.96
N ARG A 72 3.81 -1.46 -11.17
CA ARG A 72 3.85 -0.73 -12.45
C ARG A 72 4.82 0.45 -12.43
N MET A 73 5.66 0.54 -11.40
CA MET A 73 6.57 1.66 -11.25
C MET A 73 7.59 1.63 -12.38
N ASN A 74 7.67 2.72 -13.15
CA ASN A 74 8.69 2.85 -14.20
C ASN A 74 10.08 2.64 -13.56
N GLN A 75 10.87 1.73 -14.11
CA GLN A 75 12.22 1.41 -13.61
C GLN A 75 13.23 2.46 -14.07
N ASP A 76 13.03 3.03 -15.26
CA ASP A 76 13.88 4.08 -15.84
C ASP A 76 13.44 5.45 -15.34
N LYS A 77 13.69 5.71 -14.06
CA LYS A 77 13.39 7.01 -13.44
C LYS A 77 14.54 7.97 -13.63
N VAL A 78 14.21 9.20 -14.04
CA VAL A 78 15.15 10.32 -13.97
C VAL A 78 15.50 10.55 -12.50
N GLN A 79 16.77 10.38 -12.16
CA GLN A 79 17.30 10.65 -10.83
C GLN A 79 18.01 12.01 -10.84
N ARG A 80 17.87 12.76 -9.75
CA ARG A 80 18.55 14.04 -9.55
C ARG A 80 19.48 13.91 -8.37
N PHE A 81 20.73 14.30 -8.56
CA PHE A 81 21.74 14.30 -7.52
C PHE A 81 22.20 15.72 -7.25
N PHE A 82 22.43 16.05 -5.99
CA PHE A 82 23.11 17.29 -5.61
C PHE A 82 24.61 17.01 -5.64
N ILE A 83 25.31 17.62 -6.58
CA ILE A 83 26.76 17.49 -6.70
C ILE A 83 27.41 18.43 -5.70
N THR A 84 28.27 17.89 -4.85
CA THR A 84 29.01 18.66 -3.84
C THR A 84 30.52 18.68 -4.11
N ASP A 85 31.01 17.74 -4.91
CA ASP A 85 32.42 17.67 -5.34
C ASP A 85 32.48 17.52 -6.87
N VAL A 86 33.40 18.26 -7.49
CA VAL A 86 33.64 18.30 -8.94
C VAL A 86 34.10 16.93 -9.48
N LYS A 87 34.57 16.02 -8.62
CA LYS A 87 34.96 14.66 -9.03
C LYS A 87 33.77 13.73 -9.34
N GLU A 88 32.59 14.04 -8.83
CA GLU A 88 31.38 13.24 -9.01
C GLU A 88 30.87 13.19 -10.46
N PRO A 89 30.79 14.32 -11.21
CA PRO A 89 30.38 14.29 -12.61
C PRO A 89 31.36 13.52 -13.52
N ASN A 90 32.67 13.57 -13.26
CA ASN A 90 33.65 12.81 -14.06
C ASN A 90 33.43 11.29 -13.93
N LYS A 91 33.06 10.81 -12.74
CA LYS A 91 32.70 9.40 -12.54
C LYS A 91 31.40 9.03 -13.28
N MET A 92 30.44 9.95 -13.35
CA MET A 92 29.20 9.73 -14.10
C MET A 92 29.43 9.68 -15.61
N THR A 93 30.42 10.42 -16.14
CA THR A 93 30.81 10.34 -17.56
C THR A 93 31.60 9.07 -17.90
N GLU A 94 32.28 8.48 -16.92
CA GLU A 94 33.06 7.25 -17.08
C GLU A 94 32.19 5.97 -17.02
N ASP A 95 30.97 6.06 -16.48
CA ASP A 95 30.06 4.93 -16.36
C ASP A 95 29.28 4.69 -17.67
N PRO A 96 29.53 3.58 -18.39
CA PRO A 96 28.90 3.28 -19.67
C PRO A 96 27.40 2.96 -19.55
N SER A 97 26.88 2.76 -18.34
CA SER A 97 25.44 2.54 -18.11
C SER A 97 24.63 3.84 -18.07
N ILE A 98 25.31 5.00 -18.00
CA ILE A 98 24.66 6.30 -17.88
C ILE A 98 24.66 7.00 -19.25
N THR A 99 23.46 7.21 -19.80
CA THR A 99 23.29 8.04 -21.00
C THR A 99 23.13 9.49 -20.61
N ILE A 100 24.14 10.31 -20.89
CA ILE A 100 24.09 11.76 -20.69
C ILE A 100 23.35 12.38 -21.88
N ARG A 101 22.30 13.16 -21.59
CA ARG A 101 21.57 13.95 -22.58
C ARG A 101 21.81 15.43 -22.31
N GLU A 102 22.37 16.14 -23.28
CA GLU A 102 22.41 17.60 -23.29
C GLU A 102 21.06 18.15 -23.79
N PHE A 103 20.60 19.25 -23.19
CA PHE A 103 19.35 19.94 -23.54
C PHE A 103 19.62 21.14 -24.45
#